data_AF-A0A5B2VFI5-F1
#
_entry.id   AF-A0A5B2VFI5-F1
#
_cell.length_a   1.000
_cell.length_b   1.000
_cell.length_c   1.000
_cell.angle_alpha   90.00
_cell.angle_beta   90.00
_cell.angle_gamma   90.00
#
_symmetry.space_group_name_H-M   'P 1'
#
loop_
_entity.id
_entity.type
_entity.pdbx_description
1 polymer ?
#
loop_
_entity_poly.entity_id
_entity_poly.type
_entity_poly.pdbx_seq_one_letter_code
_entity_poly.pdbx_strand_id
1 'polypeptide(L)' 'MDTNEQMLSSRKVRDRYGVTDMSLWRWLRDEKLQFPQPMVINRRRYWRLSDLVAWERNRDARKAA' A
#
# COMPACT_ATOMS: atom_id res chain seq x y z
N MET A 1 -16.48 14.70 4.13
CA MET A 1 -16.11 14.07 2.85
C MET A 1 -15.03 13.05 3.16
N ASP A 2 -15.45 11.82 3.42
CA ASP A 2 -14.59 10.76 3.95
C ASP A 2 -13.59 10.29 2.88
N THR A 3 -12.40 10.87 2.90
CA THR A 3 -11.31 10.61 1.94
C THR A 3 -10.77 9.17 2.00
N ASN A 4 -11.28 8.34 2.91
CA ASN A 4 -10.80 6.99 3.19
C ASN A 4 -11.15 5.95 2.11
N GLU A 5 -12.12 6.23 1.25
CA GLU A 5 -12.49 5.35 0.12
C GLU A 5 -11.64 5.61 -1.14
N GLN A 6 -10.68 6.53 -1.06
CA GLN A 6 -9.85 6.84 -2.22
C GLN A 6 -9.01 5.64 -2.65
N MET A 7 -9.15 5.24 -3.91
CA MET A 7 -8.36 4.19 -4.52
C MET A 7 -7.11 4.77 -5.17
N LEU A 8 -5.94 4.31 -4.73
CA LEU A 8 -4.64 4.67 -5.29
C LEU A 8 -4.20 3.62 -6.31
N SER A 9 -3.82 4.06 -7.50
CA SER A 9 -3.18 3.19 -8.49
C SER A 9 -1.73 2.87 -8.10
N SER A 10 -1.14 1.83 -8.71
CA SER A 10 0.28 1.49 -8.49
C SER A 10 1.23 2.67 -8.64
N ARG A 11 0.93 3.60 -9.54
CA ARG A 11 1.74 4.81 -9.71
C ARG A 11 1.68 5.72 -8.48
N LYS A 12 0.47 6.04 -8.00
CA LYS A 12 0.31 6.87 -6.80
C LYS A 12 0.90 6.21 -5.56
N VAL A 13 0.77 4.89 -5.42
CA VAL A 13 1.38 4.14 -4.31
C VAL A 13 2.91 4.24 -4.35
N ARG A 14 3.51 4.06 -5.54
CA ARG A 14 4.95 4.25 -5.74
C ARG A 14 5.42 5.66 -5.41
N ASP A 15 4.69 6.66 -5.87
CA ASP A 15 5.01 8.07 -5.62
C ASP A 15 4.89 8.40 -4.11
N ARG A 16 3.88 7.86 -3.42
CA ARG A 16 3.68 8.05 -1.96
C ARG A 16 4.85 7.52 -1.13
N TYR A 17 5.34 6.33 -1.47
CA TYR A 17 6.43 5.68 -0.71
C TYR A 17 7.83 5.94 -1.30
N GLY A 18 7.92 6.63 -2.44
CA GLY A 18 9.18 6.82 -3.16
C GLY A 18 9.82 5.52 -3.66
N VAL A 19 9.01 4.51 -4.00
CA VAL A 19 9.49 3.16 -4.37
C VAL A 19 9.27 2.82 -5.84
N THR A 20 10.05 1.89 -6.36
CA THR A 20 9.88 1.37 -7.73
C THR A 20 8.81 0.27 -7.78
N ASP A 21 8.37 -0.10 -8.99
CA ASP A 21 7.39 -1.19 -9.15
C ASP A 21 7.94 -2.53 -8.68
N MET A 22 9.24 -2.77 -8.85
CA MET A 22 9.93 -3.96 -8.35
C MET A 22 9.94 -4.01 -6.82
N SER A 23 10.16 -2.88 -6.15
CA SER A 23 10.06 -2.80 -4.69
C SER A 23 8.63 -3.06 -4.22
N LEU A 24 7.64 -2.46 -4.87
CA LEU A 24 6.23 -2.71 -4.56
C LEU A 24 5.86 -4.18 -4.76
N TRP A 25 6.38 -4.82 -5.81
CA TRP A 25 6.19 -6.25 -6.06
C TRP A 25 6.86 -7.14 -5.00
N ARG A 26 8.05 -6.76 -4.51
CA ARG A 26 8.69 -7.45 -3.38
C ARG A 26 7.86 -7.33 -2.11
N TRP A 27 7.31 -6.15 -1.82
CA TRP A 27 6.46 -5.93 -0.64
C TRP A 27 5.20 -6.80 -0.67
N LEU A 28 4.61 -7.01 -1.84
CA LEU A 28 3.46 -7.92 -2.00
C LEU A 28 3.80 -9.39 -1.76
N ARG A 29 5.08 -9.77 -1.90
CA ARG A 29 5.56 -11.13 -1.67
C ARG A 29 6.14 -11.33 -0.28
N ASP A 30 6.47 -10.25 0.41
CA ASP A 30 7.04 -10.28 1.74
C ASP A 30 5.91 -10.29 2.78
N GLU A 31 5.56 -11.48 3.25
CA GLU A 31 4.53 -11.67 4.28
C GLU A 31 4.91 -11.00 5.60
N LYS A 32 6.20 -10.77 5.86
CA LYS A 32 6.66 -10.07 7.08
C LYS A 32 6.31 -8.58 7.03
N LEU A 33 6.22 -8.00 5.84
CA LEU A 33 5.79 -6.61 5.68
C LEU A 33 4.29 -6.46 5.93
N GLN A 34 3.49 -7.51 5.76
CA GLN A 34 2.02 -7.47 5.85
C GLN A 34 1.41 -6.34 5.01
N PHE A 35 2.01 -6.05 3.86
CA PHE A 35 1.57 -4.96 2.98
C PHE A 35 0.18 -5.27 2.40
N PRO A 36 -0.74 -4.30 2.31
CA PRO A 36 -2.10 -4.55 1.84
C PRO A 36 -2.14 -5.04 0.39
N GLN A 37 -3.01 -6.01 0.14
CA GLN A 37 -3.16 -6.59 -1.19
C GLN A 37 -3.88 -5.64 -2.15
N PRO A 38 -3.46 -5.57 -3.42
CA PRO A 38 -4.13 -4.75 -4.42
C PRO A 38 -5.45 -5.38 -4.85
N MET A 39 -6.42 -4.51 -5.10
CA MET A 39 -7.61 -4.82 -5.89
C MET A 39 -7.28 -4.66 -7.38
N VAL A 40 -7.48 -5.71 -8.17
CA VAL A 40 -7.23 -5.68 -9.61
C VAL A 40 -8.52 -5.31 -10.34
N ILE A 41 -8.53 -4.15 -11.00
CA ILE A 41 -9.63 -3.70 -11.87
C ILE A 41 -9.06 -3.45 -13.26
N ASN A 42 -9.63 -4.05 -14.30
CA ASN A 42 -9.18 -3.88 -15.69
C ASN A 42 -7.66 -4.06 -15.86
N ARG A 43 -7.11 -5.12 -15.26
CA ARG A 43 -5.67 -5.47 -15.28
C ARG A 43 -4.75 -4.44 -14.60
N ARG A 44 -5.31 -3.46 -13.89
CA ARG A 44 -4.57 -2.46 -13.11
C ARG A 44 -4.75 -2.72 -11.62
N ARG A 45 -3.68 -2.53 -10.86
CA ARG A 45 -3.66 -2.72 -9.41
C ARG A 45 -4.03 -1.41 -8.71
N TYR A 46 -4.97 -1.50 -7.78
CA TYR A 46 -5.44 -0.40 -6.95
C TYR A 46 -5.37 -0.78 -5.48
N TRP A 47 -5.07 0.18 -4.62
CA TRP A 47 -5.05 0.03 -3.17
C TRP A 47 -6.01 1.02 -2.55
N ARG A 48 -6.70 0.61 -1.50
CA ARG A 48 -7.51 1.56 -0.73
C ARG A 48 -6.57 2.37 0.14
N LEU A 49 -6.80 3.68 0.17
CA LEU A 49 -6.02 4.57 1.04
C LEU A 49 -6.17 4.17 2.51
N SER A 50 -7.36 3.75 2.94
CA SER A 50 -7.62 3.23 4.29
C SER A 50 -6.67 2.09 4.67
N ASP A 51 -6.50 1.10 3.79
CA ASP A 51 -5.65 -0.07 4.06
C ASP A 51 -4.18 0.33 4.17
N LEU A 52 -3.74 1.26 3.32
CA LEU A 52 -2.37 1.80 3.35
C LEU A 52 -2.11 2.57 4.64
N VAL A 53 -3.05 3.41 5.08
CA VAL A 53 -2.93 4.16 6.34
C VAL A 53 -2.94 3.23 7.55
N ALA A 54 -3.80 2.20 7.54
CA ALA A 54 -3.83 1.19 8.60
C ALA A 54 -2.51 0.41 8.68
N TRP A 55 -1.93 0.09 7.52
CA TRP A 55 -0.61 -0.54 7.44
C TRP A 55 0.52 0.38 7.94
N GLU A 56 0.52 1.65 7.54
CA GLU A 56 1.48 2.67 8.02
C GLU A 56 1.47 2.75 9.55
N ARG A 57 0.28 2.82 10.16
CA ARG A 57 0.11 2.86 11.63
C ARG A 57 0.67 1.62 12.33
N ASN A 58 0.42 0.44 11.78
CA ASN A 58 0.95 -0.82 12.34
C ASN A 58 2.49 -0.89 12.23
N ARG A 59 3.05 -0.33 11.15
CA ARG A 59 4.51 -0.31 10.93
C ARG A 59 5.22 0.67 11.87
N ASP A 60 4.66 1.84 12.13
CA ASP A 60 5.23 2.80 13.08
C ASP A 60 5.23 2.25 14.50
N ALA A 61 4.17 1.54 14.91
CA ALA A 61 4.13 0.84 16.19
C ALA A 61 5.25 -0.21 16.32
N ARG A 62 5.64 -0.87 15.23
CA ARG A 62 6.72 -1.87 15.21
C ARG A 62 8.13 -1.27 15.16
N LYS A 63 8.26 -0.04 14.65
CA LYS A 63 9.54 0.71 14.67
C LYS A 63 9.82 1.37 16.02
N ALA A 64 8.82 1.56 16.86
CA ALA A 64 8.92 2.24 18.15
C ALA A 64 9.21 1.31 19.34
N ALA A 65 9.48 0.01 19.11
CA ALA A 65 9.83 -0.98 20.11
C ALA A 65 11.24 -1.52 19.86
#